data_AF-A0A7C3AST2-F1
#
_entry.id   AF-A0A7C3AST2-F1
#
_cell.length_a   1.000
_cell.length_b   1.000
_cell.length_c   1.000
_cell.angle_alpha   90.00
_cell.angle_beta   90.00
_cell.angle_gamma   90.00
#
_symmetry.space_group_name_H-M   'P 1'
#
loop_
_entity.id
_entity.type
_entity.pdbx_description
1 polymer ?
#
loop_
_entity_poly.entity_id
_entity_poly.type
_entity_poly.pdbx_seq_one_letter_code
_entity_poly.pdbx_strand_id
1 'polypeptide(L)'
;MEGITPGWKDAPLPGVFRNLTIENNTINRSDNSGIFMTGTDTAVIRGNTIRGVCDKPTQERCTAVIHIESSRNITLENNQAEQSRQGAGCQAVLRLAENNELDTIILKGNAGF
;
A
#
# COMPACT_ATOMS: atom_id res chain seq x y z
N MET A 1 20.41 -1.35 17.80
CA MET A 1 20.55 -2.17 16.59
C MET A 1 20.02 -1.36 15.43
N GLU A 2 20.88 -0.51 14.86
CA GLU A 2 20.59 0.19 13.61
C GLU A 2 20.96 -0.75 12.46
N GLY A 3 19.98 -1.51 12.00
CA GLY A 3 20.05 -2.14 10.69
C GLY A 3 19.26 -1.26 9.74
N ILE A 4 19.92 -0.26 9.14
CA ILE A 4 19.44 0.28 7.87
C ILE A 4 19.42 -0.94 6.95
N THR A 5 18.25 -1.53 6.74
CA THR A 5 18.10 -2.54 5.71
C THR A 5 18.42 -1.79 4.43
N PRO A 6 19.48 -2.13 3.69
CA PRO A 6 19.66 -1.59 2.35
C PRO A 6 18.33 -1.83 1.64
N GLY A 7 17.79 -0.80 0.98
CA GLY A 7 16.59 -0.98 0.15
C GLY A 7 16.74 -2.26 -0.65
N TRP A 8 15.73 -3.12 -0.62
CA TRP A 8 15.82 -4.45 -1.21
C TRP A 8 16.17 -4.27 -2.70
N LYS A 9 17.45 -4.47 -3.04
CA LYS A 9 17.92 -4.67 -4.43
C LYS A 9 17.23 -5.89 -5.08
N ASP A 10 16.50 -6.67 -4.28
CA ASP A 10 15.77 -7.88 -4.61
C ASP A 10 14.24 -7.72 -4.51
N ALA A 11 13.70 -6.49 -4.55
CA ALA A 11 12.26 -6.34 -4.69
C ALA A 11 11.82 -7.16 -5.92
N PRO A 12 10.94 -8.17 -5.76
CA PRO A 12 10.63 -9.07 -6.83
C PRO A 12 10.02 -8.29 -8.00
N LEU A 13 10.43 -8.62 -9.22
CA LEU A 13 9.76 -8.11 -10.41
C LEU A 13 8.26 -8.45 -10.34
N PRO A 14 7.38 -7.65 -10.97
CA PRO A 14 5.96 -7.94 -11.00
C PRO A 14 5.67 -9.39 -11.42
N GLY A 15 4.82 -10.08 -10.64
CA GLY A 15 4.37 -11.44 -10.95
C GLY A 15 4.91 -12.53 -10.06
N VAL A 16 5.44 -12.22 -8.88
CA VAL A 16 5.53 -13.24 -7.83
C VAL A 16 4.12 -13.55 -7.30
N PHE A 17 3.31 -12.52 -7.08
CA PHE A 17 1.91 -12.67 -6.71
C PHE A 17 1.00 -12.33 -7.88
N ARG A 18 -0.08 -13.10 -8.06
CA ARG A 18 -1.08 -12.88 -9.12
C ARG A 18 -2.50 -13.12 -8.65
N ASN A 19 -3.44 -12.44 -9.30
CA ASN A 19 -4.88 -12.63 -9.13
C ASN A 19 -5.34 -12.44 -7.69
N LEU A 20 -4.85 -11.38 -7.03
CA LEU A 20 -5.22 -11.07 -5.66
C LEU A 20 -6.47 -10.20 -5.61
N THR A 21 -7.33 -10.44 -4.62
CA THR A 21 -8.45 -9.55 -4.28
C THR A 21 -8.42 -9.25 -2.79
N ILE A 22 -8.40 -7.96 -2.44
CA ILE A 22 -8.55 -7.46 -1.07
C ILE A 22 -9.80 -6.58 -1.08
N GLU A 23 -10.91 -7.09 -0.55
CA GLU A 23 -12.20 -6.42 -0.71
C GLU A 23 -13.07 -6.33 0.54
N ASN A 24 -13.76 -5.20 0.68
CA ASN A 24 -14.77 -4.94 1.72
C ASN A 24 -14.27 -5.18 3.16
N ASN A 25 -12.97 -4.96 3.39
CA ASN A 25 -12.38 -5.12 4.71
C ASN A 25 -12.35 -3.80 5.49
N THR A 26 -12.31 -3.92 6.81
CA THR A 26 -11.83 -2.85 7.68
C THR A 26 -10.41 -3.19 8.15
N ILE A 27 -9.43 -2.39 7.73
CA ILE A 27 -8.04 -2.51 8.18
C ILE A 27 -7.80 -1.43 9.24
N ASN A 28 -7.51 -1.85 10.46
CA ASN A 28 -7.53 -0.98 11.63
C ASN A 28 -6.34 -1.25 12.56
N ARG A 29 -5.65 -0.17 12.98
CA ARG A 29 -4.56 -0.20 13.98
C ARG A 29 -3.37 -1.07 13.57
N SER A 30 -2.45 -0.47 12.83
CA SER A 30 -1.17 -1.07 12.46
C SER A 30 -0.04 -0.09 12.71
N ASP A 31 1.10 -0.57 13.19
CA ASP A 31 2.31 0.25 13.31
C ASP A 31 2.83 0.67 11.93
N ASN A 32 2.66 -0.17 10.91
CA ASN A 32 3.09 0.06 9.53
C ASN A 32 1.90 0.34 8.60
N SER A 33 2.12 0.34 7.28
CA SER A 33 1.08 0.42 6.27
C SER A 33 -0.08 -0.54 6.53
N GLY A 34 -1.29 -0.12 6.15
CA GLY A 34 -2.46 -1.01 6.16
C GLY A 34 -2.39 -2.05 5.05
N ILE A 35 -1.92 -1.63 3.88
CA ILE A 35 -1.61 -2.53 2.75
C ILE A 35 -0.20 -2.21 2.28
N PHE A 36 0.67 -3.21 2.29
CA PHE A 36 2.01 -3.13 1.71
C PHE A 36 2.11 -4.21 0.64
N MET A 37 2.30 -3.81 -0.62
CA MET A 37 2.30 -4.70 -1.78
C MET A 37 3.59 -4.54 -2.59
N THR A 38 4.23 -5.67 -2.91
CA THR A 38 5.47 -5.74 -3.69
C THR A 38 5.44 -6.94 -4.63
N GLY A 39 5.97 -6.83 -5.84
CA GLY A 39 6.08 -7.95 -6.80
C GLY A 39 4.77 -8.50 -7.34
N THR A 40 3.70 -7.69 -7.39
CA THR A 40 2.36 -8.17 -7.74
C THR A 40 2.01 -7.87 -9.19
N ASP A 41 1.48 -8.87 -9.89
CA ASP A 41 0.91 -8.73 -11.22
C ASP A 41 -0.56 -9.14 -11.15
N THR A 42 -1.46 -8.16 -11.25
CA THR A 42 -2.91 -8.30 -11.11
C THR A 42 -3.38 -8.37 -9.65
N ALA A 43 -3.93 -7.25 -9.17
CA ALA A 43 -4.67 -7.20 -7.92
C ALA A 43 -5.81 -6.19 -7.96
N VAL A 44 -6.90 -6.51 -7.25
CA VAL A 44 -8.01 -5.59 -7.01
C VAL A 44 -8.11 -5.32 -5.52
N ILE A 45 -7.93 -4.05 -5.14
CA ILE A 45 -8.12 -3.55 -3.78
C ILE A 45 -9.38 -2.70 -3.82
N ARG A 46 -10.50 -3.19 -3.29
CA ARG A 46 -11.79 -2.50 -3.44
C ARG A 46 -12.67 -2.43 -2.20
N GLY A 47 -13.35 -1.30 -2.01
CA GLY A 47 -14.34 -1.16 -0.94
C GLY A 47 -13.78 -1.27 0.48
N ASN A 48 -12.47 -1.14 0.67
CA ASN A 48 -11.86 -1.26 2.00
C ASN A 48 -11.90 0.07 2.74
N THR A 49 -12.14 0.03 4.05
CA THR A 49 -11.96 1.17 4.95
C THR A 49 -10.67 0.98 5.74
N ILE A 50 -9.74 1.93 5.65
CA ILE A 50 -8.43 1.85 6.30
C ILE A 50 -8.23 3.03 7.26
N ARG A 51 -7.90 2.72 8.51
CA ARG A 51 -7.75 3.70 9.60
C ARG A 51 -6.76 3.25 10.67
N GLY A 52 -6.18 4.19 11.39
CA GLY A 52 -5.25 3.92 12.49
C GLY A 52 -3.98 3.18 12.06
N VAL A 53 -3.58 3.25 10.79
CA VAL A 53 -2.34 2.61 10.33
C VAL A 53 -1.19 3.61 10.36
N CYS A 54 0.04 3.13 10.21
CA CYS A 54 1.27 3.93 10.32
C CYS A 54 1.43 4.59 11.72
N ASP A 55 1.05 3.91 12.81
CA ASP A 55 1.22 4.46 14.16
C ASP A 55 2.70 4.63 14.55
N LYS A 56 3.51 3.61 14.29
CA LYS A 56 4.95 3.56 14.60
C LYS A 56 5.70 2.86 13.47
N PRO A 57 5.78 3.47 12.28
CA PRO A 57 6.34 2.83 11.10
C PRO A 57 7.80 2.43 11.37
N THR A 58 8.12 1.17 11.09
CA THR A 58 9.45 0.62 11.35
C THR A 58 10.45 0.95 10.25
N GLN A 59 9.97 1.42 9.10
CA GLN A 59 10.76 1.77 7.91
C GLN A 59 10.08 2.95 7.18
N GLU A 60 10.85 3.72 6.41
CA GLU A 60 10.33 4.85 5.63
C GLU A 60 9.20 4.42 4.67
N ARG A 61 9.36 3.26 4.01
CA ARG A 61 8.33 2.70 3.11
C ARG A 61 7.01 2.32 3.80
N CYS A 62 6.99 2.21 5.13
CA CYS A 62 5.81 1.89 5.90
C CYS A 62 5.00 3.13 6.33
N THR A 63 5.40 4.34 5.91
CA THR A 63 4.74 5.61 6.29
C THR A 63 3.53 5.95 5.42
N ALA A 64 3.06 5.05 4.55
CA ALA A 64 1.86 5.25 3.73
C ALA A 64 0.74 4.28 4.11
N VAL A 65 -0.53 4.71 4.03
CA VAL A 65 -1.68 3.83 4.30
C VAL A 65 -1.68 2.62 3.36
N ILE A 66 -1.45 2.86 2.08
CA ILE A 66 -1.21 1.86 1.04
C ILE A 66 0.15 2.16 0.38
N HIS A 67 1.04 1.18 0.40
CA HIS A 67 2.32 1.21 -0.33
C HIS A 67 2.33 0.15 -1.42
N ILE A 68 2.65 0.55 -2.65
CA ILE A 68 2.77 -0.34 -3.82
C ILE A 68 4.13 -0.11 -4.47
N GLU A 69 4.91 -1.17 -4.62
CA GLU A 69 6.19 -1.17 -5.32
C GLU A 69 6.31 -2.40 -6.22
N SER A 70 7.15 -2.32 -7.26
CA SER A 70 7.46 -3.44 -8.16
C SER A 70 6.22 -4.21 -8.64
N SER A 71 5.16 -3.52 -9.07
CA SER A 71 3.86 -4.12 -9.37
C SER A 71 3.21 -3.58 -10.66
N ARG A 72 2.25 -4.33 -11.21
CA ARG A 72 1.45 -3.97 -12.40
C ARG A 72 0.03 -4.52 -12.32
N ASN A 73 -0.86 -4.00 -13.15
CA ASN A 73 -2.27 -4.39 -13.26
C ASN A 73 -3.02 -4.26 -11.92
N ILE A 74 -2.81 -3.15 -11.21
CA ILE A 74 -3.39 -2.94 -9.88
C ILE A 74 -4.58 -1.99 -10.00
N THR A 75 -5.74 -2.41 -9.51
CA THR A 75 -6.91 -1.53 -9.41
C THR A 75 -7.20 -1.22 -7.95
N LEU A 76 -7.21 0.06 -7.60
CA LEU A 76 -7.69 0.56 -6.33
C LEU A 76 -9.04 1.24 -6.58
N GLU A 77 -10.13 0.63 -6.11
CA GLU A 77 -11.48 1.10 -6.40
C GLU A 77 -12.34 1.28 -5.14
N ASN A 78 -12.97 2.44 -4.99
CA ASN A 78 -13.94 2.72 -3.92
C ASN A 78 -13.42 2.42 -2.50
N ASN A 79 -12.11 2.57 -2.27
CA ASN A 79 -11.54 2.46 -0.92
C ASN A 79 -11.67 3.80 -0.18
N GLN A 80 -11.75 3.73 1.15
CA GLN A 80 -11.79 4.88 2.03
C GLN A 80 -10.59 4.88 2.97
N ALA A 81 -9.73 5.88 2.86
CA ALA A 81 -8.70 6.16 3.83
C ALA A 81 -9.18 7.26 4.78
N GLU A 82 -9.38 6.93 6.06
CA GLU A 82 -9.79 7.91 7.06
C GLU A 82 -8.58 8.73 7.53
N GLN A 83 -8.14 9.70 6.72
CA GLN A 83 -6.87 10.41 6.90
C GLN A 83 -6.70 11.02 8.30
N SER A 84 -7.76 11.63 8.87
CA SER A 84 -7.74 12.21 10.22
C SER A 84 -7.63 11.19 11.35
N ARG A 85 -7.69 9.90 11.03
CA ARG A 85 -7.65 8.78 11.99
C ARG A 85 -6.43 7.89 11.77
N GLN A 86 -5.47 8.28 10.94
CA GLN A 86 -4.21 7.54 10.81
C GLN A 86 -3.26 7.83 11.98
N GLY A 87 -2.29 6.95 12.15
CA GLY A 87 -1.25 7.09 13.16
C GLY A 87 -0.33 8.29 12.88
N ALA A 88 0.36 8.77 13.91
CA ALA A 88 1.20 9.97 13.83
C ALA A 88 2.38 9.83 12.86
N GLY A 89 2.79 8.60 12.53
CA GLY A 89 3.82 8.31 11.53
C GLY A 89 3.31 8.28 10.09
N CYS A 90 2.02 8.47 9.84
CA CYS A 90 1.45 8.46 8.50
C CYS A 90 1.82 9.75 7.73
N GLN A 91 2.40 9.58 6.54
CA GLN A 91 2.87 10.66 5.68
C GLN A 91 2.10 10.76 4.36
N ALA A 92 1.46 9.67 3.92
CA ALA A 92 0.70 9.63 2.68
C ALA A 92 -0.43 8.59 2.75
N VAL A 93 -1.48 8.78 1.95
CA VAL A 93 -2.51 7.75 1.80
C VAL A 93 -2.05 6.68 0.81
N LEU A 94 -1.61 7.08 -0.38
CA LEU A 94 -1.06 6.18 -1.37
C LEU A 94 0.40 6.54 -1.68
N ARG A 95 1.28 5.54 -1.67
CA ARG A 95 2.63 5.64 -2.21
C ARG A 95 2.82 4.61 -3.32
N LEU A 96 3.07 5.11 -4.54
CA LEU A 96 3.53 4.32 -5.68
C LEU A 96 5.06 4.49 -5.76
N ALA A 97 5.81 3.50 -5.30
CA ALA A 97 7.28 3.53 -5.30
C ALA A 97 7.84 2.99 -6.63
N GLU A 98 9.12 2.59 -6.61
CA GLU A 98 9.87 2.18 -7.79
C GLU A 98 9.35 0.89 -8.45
N ASN A 99 9.73 0.67 -9.71
CA ASN A 99 9.49 -0.55 -10.51
C ASN A 99 8.01 -0.90 -10.77
N ASN A 100 7.10 0.05 -10.58
CA ASN A 100 5.71 -0.10 -10.98
C ASN A 100 5.53 0.16 -12.49
N GLU A 101 4.66 -0.60 -13.14
CA GLU A 101 4.14 -0.29 -14.48
C GLU A 101 2.95 0.67 -14.32
N LEU A 102 3.25 1.96 -14.14
CA LEU A 102 2.30 2.97 -13.61
C LEU A 102 1.03 3.14 -14.46
N ASP A 103 1.12 2.97 -15.78
CA ASP A 103 0.00 3.03 -16.72
C ASP A 103 -1.02 1.89 -16.54
N THR A 104 -0.64 0.83 -15.82
CA THR A 104 -1.53 -0.28 -15.46
C THR A 104 -2.10 -0.16 -14.05
N ILE A 105 -1.77 0.91 -13.31
CA ILE A 105 -2.32 1.18 -11.98
C ILE A 105 -3.50 2.15 -12.10
N ILE A 106 -4.69 1.67 -11.76
CA ILE A 106 -5.95 2.40 -11.91
C ILE A 106 -6.46 2.80 -10.53
N LEU A 107 -6.74 4.10 -10.35
CA LEU A 107 -7.39 4.66 -9.17
C LEU A 107 -8.80 5.12 -9.54
N LYS A 108 -9.83 4.60 -8.87
CA LYS A 108 -11.23 4.92 -9.20
C LYS A 108 -12.09 5.08 -7.95
N GLY A 109 -12.75 6.22 -7.79
CA GLY A 109 -13.75 6.42 -6.74
C GLY A 109 -13.23 6.29 -5.30
N ASN A 110 -11.91 6.33 -5.08
CA ASN A 110 -11.35 6.27 -3.73
C ASN A 110 -11.54 7.61 -2.99
N ALA A 111 -11.73 7.55 -1.68
CA ALA A 111 -11.88 8.71 -0.81
C ALA A 111 -10.67 8.86 0.12
N GLY A 112 -10.10 10.07 0.14
CA GLY A 112 -8.90 10.39 0.92
C GLY A 112 -7.56 10.07 0.22
N PHE A 113 -7.59 9.66 -1.05
CA PHE A 113 -6.41 9.32 -1.86
C PHE A 113 -5.83 10.52 -2.57
#